data_AF-A0AAV0DNW6-F1
#
_entry.id   AF-A0AAV0DNW6-F1
#
_cell.length_a   1.000
_cell.length_b   1.000
_cell.length_c   1.000
_cell.angle_alpha   90.00
_cell.angle_beta   90.00
_cell.angle_gamma   90.00
#
_symmetry.space_group_name_H-M   'P 1'
#
loop_
_entity.id
_entity.type
_entity.pdbx_description
1 polymer ?
#
loop_
_entity_poly.entity_id
_entity_poly.type
_entity_poly.pdbx_seq_one_letter_code
_entity_poly.pdbx_strand_id
1 'polypeptide(L)'
;MSHPSQGQQLPEGKHEDDTSLSEFLTSLMDYTPTIPDELVEHYLARSGFQCPDVRLIRLVAVATQKFIADVATDALQQCKARTAGTVKDKRDKQQKETTNIDNG
;
A
#
# COMPACT_ATOMS: atom_id res chain seq x y z
N MET A 1 -24.29 30.21 42.85
CA MET A 1 -24.05 30.01 41.41
C MET A 1 -22.74 29.24 41.28
N SER A 2 -22.81 27.92 41.19
CA SER A 2 -21.65 27.04 41.13
C SER A 2 -21.69 26.35 39.78
N HIS A 3 -20.86 26.81 38.84
CA HIS A 3 -20.65 26.12 37.57
C HIS A 3 -19.68 24.95 37.81
N PRO A 4 -19.98 23.72 37.37
CA PRO A 4 -18.99 22.66 37.35
C PRO A 4 -18.09 22.80 36.13
N SER A 5 -16.78 22.72 36.36
CA SER A 5 -15.75 22.64 35.32
C SER A 5 -15.82 21.27 34.64
N GLN A 6 -16.30 21.23 33.39
CA GLN A 6 -16.16 20.06 32.54
C GLN A 6 -14.68 19.89 32.17
N GLY A 7 -14.07 18.82 32.67
CA GLY A 7 -12.77 18.35 32.21
C GLY A 7 -12.85 17.99 30.72
N GLN A 8 -12.00 18.63 29.93
CA GLN A 8 -11.80 18.38 28.51
C GLN A 8 -11.28 16.94 28.33
N GLN A 9 -12.11 16.05 27.78
CA GLN A 9 -11.68 14.72 27.34
C GLN A 9 -10.79 14.90 26.09
N LEU A 10 -9.51 14.59 26.20
CA LEU A 10 -8.56 14.55 25.08
C LEU A 10 -8.84 13.31 24.19
N PRO A 11 -8.57 13.37 22.89
CA PRO A 11 -8.96 12.30 21.96
C PRO A 11 -8.08 11.06 22.16
N GLU A 12 -8.69 9.96 22.63
CA GLU A 12 -8.05 8.65 22.90
C GLU A 12 -7.47 7.94 21.66
N GLY A 13 -7.74 8.42 20.44
CA GLY A 13 -7.30 7.73 19.21
C GLY A 13 -5.82 7.87 18.84
N LYS A 14 -5.06 8.79 19.46
CA LYS A 14 -3.66 9.04 19.08
C LYS A 14 -2.65 8.08 19.72
N HIS A 15 -3.04 7.43 20.83
CA HIS A 15 -2.16 6.54 21.58
C HIS A 15 -2.00 5.16 20.94
N GLU A 16 -3.02 4.65 20.25
CA GLU A 16 -3.00 3.32 19.64
C GLU A 16 -2.11 3.28 18.39
N ASP A 17 -2.17 4.31 17.52
CA ASP A 17 -1.30 4.44 16.35
C ASP A 17 0.19 4.47 16.73
N ASP A 18 0.55 5.27 17.74
CA ASP A 18 1.95 5.41 18.19
C ASP A 18 2.49 4.11 18.79
N THR A 19 1.63 3.38 19.51
CA THR A 19 1.94 2.06 20.05
C THR A 19 2.17 1.05 18.93
N SER A 20 1.25 0.97 17.97
CA SER A 20 1.35 0.04 16.84
C SER A 20 2.57 0.33 15.94
N LEU A 21 2.91 1.62 15.74
CA LEU A 21 4.10 2.02 15.01
C LEU A 21 5.37 1.60 15.74
N SER A 22 5.41 1.77 17.06
CA SER A 22 6.54 1.37 17.89
C SER A 22 6.76 -0.15 17.87
N GLU A 23 5.67 -0.92 17.95
CA GLU A 23 5.70 -2.38 17.80
C GLU A 23 6.19 -2.80 16.41
N PHE A 24 5.70 -2.15 15.36
CA PHE A 24 6.16 -2.38 13.99
C PHE A 24 7.67 -2.13 13.85
N LEU A 25 8.18 -0.98 14.29
CA LEU A 25 9.60 -0.67 14.23
C LEU A 25 10.44 -1.65 15.05
N THR A 26 9.93 -2.11 16.18
CA THR A 26 10.58 -3.14 17.01
C THR A 26 10.65 -4.46 16.27
N SER A 27 9.57 -4.88 15.61
CA SER A 27 9.52 -6.13 14.83
C SER A 27 10.54 -6.19 13.68
N LEU A 28 10.99 -5.03 13.17
CA LEU A 28 12.01 -4.97 12.12
C LEU A 28 13.38 -5.49 12.58
N MET A 29 13.63 -5.59 13.88
CA MET A 29 14.88 -6.17 14.40
C MET A 29 15.04 -7.64 14.07
N ASP A 30 13.95 -8.38 13.99
CA ASP A 30 13.96 -9.82 13.73
C ASP A 30 13.47 -10.15 12.30
N TYR A 31 12.95 -9.16 11.58
CA TYR A 31 12.49 -9.34 10.21
C TYR A 31 13.64 -9.36 9.20
N THR A 32 13.65 -10.32 8.29
CA THR A 32 14.58 -10.35 7.15
C THR A 32 13.82 -10.01 5.86
N PRO A 33 13.96 -8.78 5.32
CA PRO A 33 13.30 -8.40 4.07
C PRO A 33 13.85 -9.16 2.88
N THR A 34 13.02 -9.32 1.84
CA THR A 34 13.45 -9.85 0.52
C THR A 34 14.57 -9.04 -0.14
N ILE A 35 14.64 -7.73 0.12
CA ILE A 35 15.75 -6.89 -0.34
C ILE A 35 16.87 -6.99 0.71
N PRO A 36 18.09 -7.43 0.36
CA PRO A 36 19.19 -7.57 1.32
C PRO A 36 19.59 -6.25 1.98
N ASP A 37 19.97 -6.31 3.25
CA ASP A 37 20.35 -5.14 4.07
C ASP A 37 21.54 -4.40 3.44
N GLU A 38 22.55 -5.12 2.93
CA GLU A 38 23.76 -4.54 2.31
C GLU A 38 23.43 -3.74 1.04
N LEU A 39 22.40 -4.16 0.30
CA LEU A 39 21.98 -3.44 -0.90
C LEU A 39 21.39 -2.09 -0.51
N VAL A 40 20.54 -2.09 0.53
CA VAL A 40 19.94 -0.85 1.04
C VAL A 40 21.01 0.06 1.62
N GLU A 41 21.92 -0.47 2.44
CA GLU A 41 23.06 0.28 2.99
C GLU A 41 23.91 0.92 1.88
N HIS A 42 24.22 0.18 0.82
CA HIS A 42 24.99 0.71 -0.30
C HIS A 42 24.29 1.90 -0.98
N TYR A 43 22.98 1.80 -1.26
CA TYR A 43 22.24 2.90 -1.87
C TYR A 43 22.02 4.08 -0.93
N LEU A 44 21.81 3.83 0.37
CA LEU A 44 21.74 4.85 1.39
C LEU A 44 23.08 5.61 1.50
N ALA A 45 24.19 4.89 1.60
CA ALA A 45 25.53 5.49 1.67
C ALA A 45 25.83 6.31 0.42
N ARG A 46 25.46 5.81 -0.77
CA ARG A 46 25.60 6.55 -2.03
C ARG A 46 24.77 7.85 -2.06
N SER A 47 23.67 7.91 -1.33
CA SER A 47 22.87 9.13 -1.15
C SER A 47 23.40 10.08 -0.07
N GLY A 48 24.49 9.71 0.63
CA GLY A 48 25.05 10.47 1.75
C GLY A 48 24.41 10.16 3.10
N PHE A 49 23.63 9.08 3.21
CA PHE A 49 23.00 8.65 4.45
C PHE A 49 23.64 7.36 4.97
N GLN A 50 24.12 7.38 6.20
CA GLN A 50 24.56 6.18 6.91
C GLN A 50 23.93 6.18 8.30
N CYS A 51 23.37 5.03 8.68
CA CYS A 51 22.80 4.85 10.00
C CYS A 51 23.18 3.46 10.52
N PRO A 52 23.66 3.34 11.78
CA PRO A 52 23.96 2.04 12.37
C PRO A 52 22.70 1.29 12.83
N ASP A 53 21.51 1.91 12.80
CA ASP A 53 20.26 1.26 13.20
C ASP A 53 19.69 0.43 12.05
N VAL A 54 19.82 -0.90 12.17
CA VAL A 54 19.32 -1.85 11.16
C VAL A 54 17.80 -1.84 11.01
N ARG A 55 17.03 -1.31 11.99
CA ARG A 55 15.59 -1.09 11.81
C ARG A 55 15.32 -0.08 10.70
N LEU A 56 16.12 0.97 10.59
CA LEU A 56 15.95 1.98 9.54
C LEU A 56 16.31 1.42 8.17
N ILE A 57 17.37 0.61 8.09
CA ILE A 57 17.76 -0.09 6.87
C ILE A 57 16.61 -0.98 6.40
N ARG A 58 16.07 -1.81 7.29
CA ARG A 58 14.96 -2.72 6.98
C ARG A 58 13.64 -2.00 6.72
N LEU A 59 13.39 -0.88 7.37
CA LEU A 59 12.24 -0.01 7.09
C LEU A 59 12.27 0.47 5.64
N VAL A 60 13.43 0.95 5.17
CA VAL A 60 13.61 1.37 3.77
C VAL A 60 13.41 0.18 2.83
N ALA A 61 13.91 -1.01 3.18
CA ALA A 61 13.69 -2.23 2.41
C ALA A 61 12.19 -2.54 2.23
N VAL A 62 11.44 -2.57 3.34
CA VAL A 62 9.99 -2.85 3.36
C VAL A 62 9.20 -1.77 2.61
N ALA A 63 9.53 -0.49 2.82
CA ALA A 63 8.89 0.61 2.10
C ALA A 63 9.10 0.51 0.59
N THR A 64 10.31 0.13 0.16
CA THR A 64 10.64 -0.09 -1.26
C THR A 64 9.85 -1.25 -1.83
N GLN A 65 9.73 -2.37 -1.10
CA GLN A 65 8.92 -3.51 -1.51
C GLN A 65 7.45 -3.13 -1.65
N LYS A 66 6.90 -2.41 -0.68
CA LYS A 66 5.52 -1.92 -0.72
C LYS A 66 5.32 -1.01 -1.94
N PHE A 67 6.23 -0.07 -2.18
CA PHE A 67 6.16 0.81 -3.35
C PHE A 67 6.08 0.04 -4.67
N ILE A 68 6.94 -0.96 -4.85
CA ILE A 68 6.91 -1.81 -6.06
C ILE A 68 5.59 -2.60 -6.15
N ALA A 69 5.12 -3.15 -5.03
CA ALA A 69 3.87 -3.90 -4.97
C ALA A 69 2.64 -3.04 -5.29
N ASP A 70 2.62 -1.79 -4.81
CA ASP A 70 1.56 -0.83 -5.11
C ASP A 70 1.54 -0.51 -6.61
N VAL A 71 2.70 -0.17 -7.20
CA VAL A 71 2.84 0.09 -8.65
C VAL A 71 2.40 -1.12 -9.49
N ALA A 72 2.81 -2.33 -9.10
CA ALA A 72 2.42 -3.56 -9.79
C ALA A 72 0.91 -3.83 -9.67
N THR A 73 0.34 -3.54 -8.50
CA THR A 73 -1.10 -3.70 -8.24
C THR A 73 -1.91 -2.74 -9.10
N ASP A 74 -1.51 -1.47 -9.18
CA ASP A 74 -2.16 -0.47 -10.02
C ASP A 74 -2.10 -0.84 -11.50
N ALA A 75 -0.92 -1.28 -11.98
CA ALA A 75 -0.77 -1.76 -13.35
C ALA A 75 -1.66 -2.99 -13.64
N LEU A 76 -1.78 -3.91 -12.68
CA LEU A 76 -2.66 -5.07 -12.80
C LEU A 76 -4.14 -4.66 -12.86
N GLN A 77 -4.57 -3.70 -12.05
CA GLN A 77 -5.94 -3.18 -12.06
C GLN A 77 -6.28 -2.55 -13.41
N GLN A 78 -5.36 -1.76 -13.99
CA GLN A 78 -5.53 -1.18 -15.33
C GLN A 78 -5.66 -2.25 -16.42
N CYS A 79 -4.85 -3.31 -16.35
CA CYS A 79 -4.95 -4.45 -17.27
C CYS A 79 -6.28 -5.19 -17.16
N LYS A 80 -6.78 -5.40 -15.93
CA LYS A 80 -8.09 -6.02 -15.69
C LYS A 80 -9.23 -5.17 -16.24
N ALA A 81 -9.21 -3.86 -15.99
CA ALA A 81 -10.22 -2.93 -16.48
C ALA A 81 -10.31 -2.90 -18.02
N ARG A 82 -9.14 -2.85 -18.70
CA ARG A 82 -9.07 -2.94 -20.16
C ARG A 82 -9.67 -4.24 -20.71
N THR A 83 -9.32 -5.37 -20.08
CA THR A 83 -9.81 -6.69 -20.53
C THR A 83 -11.32 -6.81 -20.31
N ALA A 84 -11.84 -6.34 -19.16
CA ALA A 84 -13.27 -6.35 -18.86
C ALA A 84 -14.07 -5.48 -19.85
N GLY A 85 -13.55 -4.31 -20.23
CA GLY A 85 -14.14 -3.46 -21.27
C GLY A 85 -14.27 -4.18 -22.62
N THR A 86 -13.18 -4.79 -23.10
CA THR A 86 -13.20 -5.52 -24.39
C THR A 86 -14.16 -6.71 -24.42
N VAL A 87 -14.38 -7.40 -23.29
CA VAL A 87 -15.33 -8.52 -23.20
C VAL A 87 -16.77 -8.00 -23.20
N LYS A 88 -17.02 -6.82 -22.61
CA LYS A 88 -18.35 -6.19 -22.62
C LYS A 88 -18.73 -5.74 -24.02
N ASP A 89 -17.81 -5.09 -24.74
CA ASP A 89 -18.02 -4.69 -26.15
C ASP A 89 -18.28 -5.88 -27.07
N LYS A 90 -17.54 -6.99 -26.89
CA LYS A 90 -17.77 -8.21 -27.67
C LYS A 90 -19.15 -8.82 -27.41
N ARG A 91 -19.61 -8.84 -26.15
CA ARG A 91 -20.95 -9.36 -25.80
C ARG A 91 -22.08 -8.49 -26.33
N ASP A 92 -21.93 -7.16 -26.25
CA ASP A 92 -22.94 -6.22 -26.75
C ASP A 92 -23.08 -6.34 -28.28
N LYS A 93 -21.95 -6.46 -29.00
CA LYS A 93 -21.95 -6.68 -30.44
C LYS A 93 -22.62 -8.01 -30.84
N GLN A 94 -22.35 -9.09 -30.10
CA GLN A 94 -22.93 -10.41 -30.37
C GLN A 94 -24.44 -10.43 -30.11
N GLN A 95 -24.91 -9.76 -29.04
CA GLN A 95 -26.33 -9.70 -28.72
C GLN A 95 -27.13 -8.86 -29.73
N LYS A 96 -26.56 -7.76 -30.20
CA LYS A 96 -27.15 -6.90 -31.22
C LYS A 96 -27.25 -7.58 -32.59
N GLU A 97 -26.31 -8.47 -32.90
CA GLU A 97 -26.33 -9.27 -34.14
C GLU A 97 -27.40 -10.37 -34.08
N THR A 98 -27.59 -11.01 -32.93
CA THR A 98 -28.62 -12.04 -32.75
C THR A 98 -30.05 -11.51 -32.77
N THR A 99 -30.32 -10.31 -32.25
CA THR A 99 -31.69 -9.74 -32.30
C THR A 99 -32.11 -9.28 -33.69
N ASN A 100 -31.17 -9.07 -34.62
CA ASN A 100 -31.50 -8.59 -35.97
C ASN A 100 -31.87 -9.73 -36.96
N ILE A 101 -31.66 -10.99 -36.58
CA ILE A 101 -31.88 -12.15 -37.48
C ILE A 101 -33.32 -12.69 -37.37
N ASP A 102 -34.08 -12.33 -36.33
CA ASP A 102 -35.41 -12.90 -36.03
C ASP A 102 -36.61 -12.14 -36.65
N ASN A 103 -36.38 -11.18 -37.55
CA ASN A 103 -37.43 -10.26 -38.04
C ASN A 103 -37.70 -10.31 -39.58
N GLY A 104 -37.43 -11.45 -40.22
CA GLY A 104 -37.60 -11.65 -41.68
C GLY A 104 -38.66 -12.68 -42.05
#